data_AF-A0A8B6HRV9-F1
#
_entry.id   AF-A0A8B6HRV9-F1
#
_cell.length_a   1.000
_cell.length_b   1.000
_cell.length_c   1.000
_cell.angle_alpha   90.00
_cell.angle_beta   90.00
_cell.angle_gamma   90.00
#
_symmetry.space_group_name_H-M   'P 1'
#
loop_
_entity.id
_entity.type
_entity.pdbx_description
1 polymer ?
#
loop_
_entity_poly.entity_id
_entity_poly.type
_entity_poly.pdbx_seq_one_letter_code
_entity_poly.pdbx_strand_id
1 'polypeptide(L)'
;MAALPIGLTYWDVGRLVTIVCLPLLLSCCYVTTFLVCLSVIYVAFYLYRKSTIKRIPVSRQGVLITGCDTGFGHEFAKRLDSLGFTVFAGCLSDQSDGAKNLKTSKTGRLHVLGLNITKDDEVLKAVTYVTKIHEKTGCGLWALVNNAGLNMLGDIELCTMEMFYKISEVNMYGMVRVTKAFLPLIRKSKGRILNTTSVKGRLCLPKNAAYVITKFGGEAFSDVLRLEMLKFGVRVIVIEPGNFGGATGMLNEQSNLARLTPYLPESWMDYLVDRTFASGKQ
;
A
#
# COMPACT_ATOMS: atom_id res chain seq x y z
N MET A 1 33.10 0.70 -67.68
CA MET A 1 32.42 0.31 -66.42
C MET A 1 31.85 -1.08 -66.64
N ALA A 2 32.14 -2.04 -65.77
CA ALA A 2 31.54 -3.37 -65.87
C ALA A 2 30.03 -3.25 -65.56
N ALA A 3 29.18 -3.66 -66.50
CA ALA A 3 27.73 -3.70 -66.30
C ALA A 3 27.35 -5.04 -65.68
N LEU A 4 26.40 -5.03 -64.74
CA LEU A 4 25.80 -6.26 -64.22
C LEU A 4 24.88 -6.88 -65.28
N PRO A 5 24.62 -8.20 -65.25
CA PRO A 5 23.82 -8.92 -66.26
C PRO A 5 22.35 -8.45 -66.43
N ILE A 6 21.93 -7.47 -65.63
CA ILE A 6 20.59 -6.85 -65.60
C ILE A 6 20.61 -5.38 -66.06
N GLY A 7 21.71 -4.91 -66.66
CA GLY A 7 21.80 -3.56 -67.25
C GLY A 7 22.08 -2.42 -66.25
N LEU A 8 22.22 -2.72 -64.96
CA LEU A 8 22.63 -1.76 -63.92
C LEU A 8 24.16 -1.66 -63.86
N THR A 9 24.69 -0.45 -63.71
CA THR A 9 26.11 -0.25 -63.43
C THR A 9 26.40 -0.40 -61.93
N TYR A 10 27.64 -0.73 -61.56
CA TYR A 10 28.05 -0.72 -60.14
C TYR A 10 27.80 0.64 -59.46
N TRP A 11 27.83 1.74 -60.22
CA TRP A 11 27.50 3.07 -59.74
C TRP A 11 26.02 3.23 -59.36
N ASP A 12 25.10 2.60 -60.12
CA ASP A 12 23.68 2.61 -59.82
C ASP A 12 23.36 1.84 -58.55
N VAL A 13 24.01 0.69 -58.34
CA VAL A 13 23.90 -0.10 -57.11
C VAL A 13 24.44 0.67 -55.91
N GLY A 14 25.61 1.32 -56.04
CA GLY A 14 26.19 2.16 -54.98
C GLY A 14 25.29 3.34 -54.58
N ARG A 15 24.66 4.00 -55.57
CA ARG A 15 23.66 5.06 -55.32
C ARG A 15 22.41 4.53 -54.62
N LEU A 16 21.87 3.39 -55.07
CA LEU A 16 20.68 2.78 -54.47
C LEU A 16 20.92 2.38 -53.00
N VAL A 17 22.06 1.74 -52.72
CA VAL A 17 22.49 1.38 -51.36
C VAL A 17 22.63 2.63 -50.49
N THR A 18 23.21 3.71 -51.03
CA THR A 18 23.36 4.97 -50.27
C THR A 18 22.00 5.60 -49.96
N ILE A 19 21.08 5.67 -50.93
CA ILE A 19 19.75 6.27 -50.77
C ILE A 19 18.90 5.48 -49.75
N VAL A 20 19.06 4.16 -49.67
CA VAL A 20 18.27 3.32 -48.76
C VAL A 20 18.93 3.18 -47.39
N CYS A 21 20.23 2.89 -47.33
CA CYS A 21 20.91 2.58 -46.07
C CYS A 21 21.30 3.84 -45.28
N LEU A 22 21.62 4.97 -45.92
CA LEU A 22 22.02 6.18 -45.20
C LEU A 22 20.89 6.78 -44.35
N PRO A 23 19.64 6.93 -44.84
CA PRO A 23 18.53 7.41 -44.01
C PRO A 23 18.19 6.45 -42.87
N LEU A 24 18.31 5.14 -43.08
CA LEU A 24 18.10 4.13 -42.03
C LEU A 24 19.16 4.22 -40.93
N LEU A 25 20.44 4.38 -41.30
CA LEU A 25 21.53 4.58 -40.34
C LEU A 25 21.34 5.89 -39.57
N LEU A 26 21.01 6.99 -40.27
CA LEU A 26 20.72 8.28 -39.63
C LEU A 26 19.53 8.18 -38.68
N SER A 27 18.44 7.53 -39.08
CA SER A 27 17.27 7.28 -38.23
C SER A 27 17.64 6.48 -36.97
N CYS A 28 18.46 5.43 -37.11
CA CYS A 28 18.97 4.65 -35.98
C CYS A 28 19.82 5.52 -35.03
N CYS A 29 20.70 6.36 -35.57
CA CYS A 29 21.48 7.33 -34.80
C CYS A 29 20.58 8.35 -34.07
N TYR A 30 19.50 8.82 -34.69
CA TYR A 30 18.54 9.73 -34.05
C TYR A 30 17.78 9.05 -32.91
N VAL A 31 17.27 7.83 -33.14
CA VAL A 31 16.55 7.07 -32.10
C VAL A 31 17.46 6.75 -30.93
N THR A 32 18.69 6.28 -31.19
CA THR A 32 19.66 5.98 -30.13
C THR A 32 20.05 7.24 -29.35
N THR A 33 20.33 8.35 -30.04
CA THR A 33 20.63 9.64 -29.39
C THR A 33 19.45 10.12 -28.54
N PHE A 34 18.21 10.00 -29.05
CA PHE A 34 17.01 10.37 -28.32
C PHE A 34 16.82 9.53 -27.04
N LEU A 35 17.01 8.22 -27.12
CA LEU A 35 16.94 7.33 -25.94
C LEU A 35 18.04 7.62 -24.93
N VAL A 36 19.27 7.91 -25.39
CA VAL A 36 20.37 8.33 -24.51
C VAL A 36 20.02 9.64 -23.82
N CYS A 37 19.55 10.66 -24.54
CA CYS A 37 19.10 11.92 -23.95
C CYS A 37 17.98 11.70 -22.93
N LEU A 38 16.98 10.87 -23.22
CA LEU A 38 15.91 10.53 -22.28
C LEU A 38 16.46 9.85 -21.02
N SER A 39 17.40 8.92 -21.15
CA SER A 39 18.01 8.26 -20.00
C SER A 39 18.86 9.22 -19.17
N VAL A 40 19.61 10.14 -19.79
CA VAL A 40 20.37 11.18 -19.10
C VAL A 40 19.42 12.13 -18.36
N ILE A 41 18.34 12.58 -19.00
CA ILE A 41 17.31 13.41 -18.36
C ILE A 41 16.66 12.67 -17.19
N TYR A 42 16.32 11.41 -17.36
CA TYR A 42 15.75 10.57 -16.30
C TYR A 42 16.70 10.41 -15.12
N VAL A 43 17.98 10.13 -15.37
CA VAL A 43 19.00 9.98 -14.33
C VAL A 43 19.25 11.33 -13.63
N ALA A 44 19.39 12.42 -14.38
CA ALA A 44 19.55 13.76 -13.82
C ALA A 44 18.34 14.13 -12.94
N PHE A 45 17.12 13.86 -13.40
CA PHE A 45 15.90 14.06 -12.63
C PHE A 45 15.85 13.18 -11.38
N TYR A 46 16.24 11.91 -11.48
CA TYR A 46 16.33 10.98 -10.35
C TYR A 46 17.32 11.48 -9.28
N LEU A 47 18.53 11.89 -9.69
CA LEU A 47 19.55 12.41 -8.79
C LEU A 47 19.10 13.73 -8.14
N TYR A 48 18.51 14.63 -8.92
CA TYR A 48 17.93 15.87 -8.41
C TYR A 48 16.81 15.61 -7.39
N ARG A 49 15.90 14.68 -7.68
CA ARG A 49 14.85 14.28 -6.73
C ARG A 49 15.46 13.68 -5.47
N LYS A 50 16.44 12.79 -5.60
CA LYS A 50 17.12 12.16 -4.46
C LYS A 50 17.81 13.19 -3.57
N SER A 51 18.42 14.23 -4.14
CA SER A 51 19.10 15.28 -3.36
C SER A 51 18.14 16.30 -2.75
N THR A 52 16.97 16.53 -3.37
CA THR A 52 15.98 17.51 -2.91
C THR A 52 14.92 16.94 -1.95
N ILE A 53 14.80 15.61 -1.83
CA ILE A 53 13.92 14.99 -0.83
C ILE A 53 14.46 15.32 0.58
N LYS A 54 13.85 16.34 1.19
CA LYS A 54 14.08 16.68 2.60
C LYS A 54 13.58 15.52 3.46
N ARG A 55 14.49 14.92 4.23
CA ARG A 55 14.13 13.95 5.27
C ARG A 55 13.33 14.65 6.36
N ILE A 56 12.38 13.93 6.92
CA ILE A 56 11.52 14.43 7.98
C ILE A 56 12.32 14.43 9.29
N PRO A 57 12.36 15.54 10.03
CA PRO A 57 13.00 15.56 11.34
C PRO A 57 12.22 14.64 12.29
N VAL A 58 12.91 13.68 12.92
CA VAL A 58 12.29 12.62 13.74
C VAL A 58 11.98 13.07 15.17
N SER A 59 12.57 14.18 15.61
CA SER A 59 12.46 14.70 16.98
C SER A 59 10.99 14.93 17.39
N ARG A 60 10.58 14.27 18.49
CA ARG A 60 9.28 14.45 19.18
C ARG A 60 8.05 14.14 18.33
N GLN A 61 8.16 13.26 17.34
CA GLN A 61 7.03 12.84 16.50
C GLN A 61 6.51 11.46 16.91
N GLY A 62 5.27 11.44 17.39
CA GLY A 62 4.51 10.22 17.65
C GLY A 62 3.82 9.71 16.40
N VAL A 63 3.83 8.39 16.18
CA VAL A 63 3.15 7.73 15.05
C VAL A 63 2.31 6.57 15.56
N LEU A 64 0.99 6.62 15.36
CA LEU A 64 0.10 5.49 15.60
C LEU A 64 -0.07 4.68 14.31
N ILE A 65 0.09 3.36 14.39
CA ILE A 65 -0.06 2.44 13.26
C ILE A 65 -1.06 1.36 13.66
N THR A 66 -2.08 1.13 12.84
CA THR A 66 -3.05 0.04 13.06
C THR A 66 -2.63 -1.21 12.29
N GLY A 67 -2.94 -2.40 12.83
CA GLY A 67 -2.66 -3.68 12.16
C GLY A 67 -1.17 -4.02 12.17
N CYS A 68 -0.54 -3.94 13.33
CA CYS A 68 0.90 -4.21 13.51
C CYS A 68 1.23 -5.67 13.84
N ASP A 69 0.24 -6.56 13.85
CA ASP A 69 0.45 -7.98 14.10
C ASP A 69 1.35 -8.63 13.04
N THR A 70 1.23 -8.22 11.78
CA THR A 70 1.98 -8.81 10.65
C THR A 70 2.21 -7.79 9.53
N GLY A 71 2.96 -8.21 8.50
CA GLY A 71 3.06 -7.51 7.21
C GLY A 71 3.59 -6.08 7.30
N PHE A 72 2.98 -5.18 6.52
CA PHE A 72 3.44 -3.79 6.40
C PHE A 72 3.43 -3.04 7.72
N GLY A 73 2.37 -3.17 8.52
CA GLY A 73 2.26 -2.47 9.80
C GLY A 73 3.37 -2.85 10.77
N HIS A 74 3.66 -4.15 10.87
CA HIS A 74 4.71 -4.69 11.72
C HIS A 74 6.11 -4.17 11.33
N GLU A 75 6.48 -4.32 10.06
CA GLU A 75 7.78 -3.85 9.57
C GLU A 75 7.89 -2.32 9.60
N PHE A 76 6.78 -1.62 9.38
CA PHE A 76 6.77 -0.15 9.47
C PHE A 76 6.97 0.33 10.91
N ALA A 77 6.36 -0.33 11.89
CA ALA A 77 6.58 -0.03 13.30
C ALA A 77 8.05 -0.19 13.69
N LYS A 78 8.68 -1.31 13.34
CA LYS A 78 10.12 -1.57 13.57
C LYS A 78 10.99 -0.54 12.88
N ARG A 79 10.67 -0.20 11.63
CA ARG A 79 11.44 0.79 10.87
C ARG A 79 11.36 2.17 11.51
N LEU A 80 10.18 2.64 11.89
CA LEU A 80 10.02 3.95 12.51
C LEU A 80 10.68 4.03 13.89
N ASP A 81 10.61 2.95 14.67
CA ASP A 81 11.33 2.85 15.95
C ASP A 81 12.85 2.96 15.73
N SER A 82 13.40 2.23 14.74
CA SER A 82 14.83 2.30 14.39
C SER A 82 15.28 3.68 13.91
N LEU A 83 14.37 4.46 13.33
CA LEU A 83 14.63 5.83 12.88
C LEU A 83 14.49 6.85 14.01
N GLY A 84 13.85 6.46 15.11
CA GLY A 84 13.80 7.20 16.35
C GLY A 84 12.46 7.86 16.70
N PHE A 85 11.39 7.50 15.99
CA PHE A 85 10.04 7.97 16.28
C PHE A 85 9.52 7.35 17.58
N THR A 86 8.58 8.04 18.25
CA THR A 86 7.73 7.39 19.25
C THR A 86 6.62 6.65 18.48
N VAL A 87 6.59 5.33 18.56
CA VAL A 87 5.68 4.50 17.78
C VAL A 87 4.64 3.88 18.70
N PHE A 88 3.38 4.05 18.35
CA PHE A 88 2.26 3.35 18.95
C PHE A 88 1.82 2.26 17.97
N ALA A 89 2.22 1.02 18.24
CA ALA A 89 1.89 -0.13 17.40
C ALA A 89 0.59 -0.76 17.90
N GLY A 90 -0.51 -0.50 17.19
CA GLY A 90 -1.81 -1.09 17.42
C GLY A 90 -1.89 -2.49 16.80
N CYS A 91 -1.93 -3.50 17.65
CA CYS A 91 -2.15 -4.90 17.27
C CYS A 91 -3.59 -5.31 17.63
N LEU A 92 -4.21 -6.24 16.89
CA LEU A 92 -5.56 -6.72 17.21
C LEU A 92 -5.63 -7.27 18.64
N SER A 93 -4.59 -7.99 19.04
CA SER A 93 -4.36 -8.39 20.43
C SER A 93 -2.94 -8.03 20.82
N ASP A 94 -2.75 -7.50 22.02
CA ASP A 94 -1.40 -7.22 22.54
C ASP A 94 -0.63 -8.50 22.93
N GLN A 95 -1.30 -9.66 22.89
CA GLN A 95 -0.73 -10.98 23.12
C GLN A 95 -0.46 -11.77 21.84
N SER A 96 -0.73 -11.19 20.65
CA SER A 96 -0.38 -11.85 19.39
C SER A 96 1.13 -12.04 19.27
N ASP A 97 1.57 -13.01 18.47
CA ASP A 97 3.01 -13.26 18.30
C ASP A 97 3.73 -12.06 17.68
N GLY A 98 3.05 -11.34 16.78
CA GLY A 98 3.51 -10.05 16.27
C GLY A 98 3.67 -9.00 17.35
N ALA A 99 2.68 -8.86 18.25
CA ALA A 99 2.76 -7.94 19.38
C ALA A 99 3.91 -8.32 20.34
N LYS A 100 4.07 -9.60 20.66
CA LYS A 100 5.18 -10.11 21.49
C LYS A 100 6.53 -9.82 20.83
N ASN A 101 6.64 -10.02 19.52
CA ASN A 101 7.86 -9.69 18.77
C ASN A 101 8.17 -8.19 18.85
N LEU A 102 7.19 -7.31 18.63
CA LEU A 102 7.38 -5.86 18.74
C LEU A 102 7.78 -5.44 20.16
N LYS A 103 7.23 -6.09 21.20
CA LYS A 103 7.57 -5.84 22.60
C LYS A 103 9.04 -6.18 22.93
N THR A 104 9.78 -6.90 22.07
CA THR A 104 11.21 -7.16 22.27
C THR A 104 12.10 -5.92 22.04
N SER A 105 11.58 -4.85 21.42
CA SER A 105 12.34 -3.61 21.24
C SER A 105 12.73 -2.99 22.58
N LYS A 106 14.00 -2.60 22.70
CA LYS A 106 14.60 -2.03 23.93
C LYS A 106 14.74 -0.50 23.87
N THR A 107 14.17 0.16 22.87
CA THR A 107 14.32 1.62 22.69
C THR A 107 13.51 2.45 23.68
N GLY A 108 12.48 1.86 24.28
CA GLY A 108 11.52 2.56 25.15
C GLY A 108 10.56 3.51 24.40
N ARG A 109 10.68 3.61 23.07
CA ARG A 109 9.85 4.47 22.21
C ARG A 109 8.78 3.71 21.44
N LEU A 110 8.88 2.38 21.37
CA LEU A 110 7.89 1.50 20.76
C LEU A 110 6.89 1.03 21.83
N HIS A 111 5.68 1.55 21.74
CA HIS A 111 4.55 1.22 22.61
C HIS A 111 3.60 0.29 21.87
N VAL A 112 3.53 -0.96 22.29
CA VAL A 112 2.58 -1.95 21.73
C VAL A 112 1.29 -1.91 22.53
N LEU A 113 0.15 -1.79 21.84
CA LEU A 113 -1.17 -1.76 22.47
C LEU A 113 -2.19 -2.61 21.70
N GLY A 114 -3.14 -3.18 22.43
CA GLY A 114 -4.30 -3.86 21.84
C GLY A 114 -5.27 -2.84 21.26
N LEU A 115 -5.66 -3.03 20.00
CA LEU A 115 -6.53 -2.13 19.26
C LEU A 115 -7.32 -2.90 18.20
N ASN A 116 -8.49 -3.40 18.59
CA ASN A 116 -9.50 -3.78 17.63
C ASN A 116 -10.22 -2.53 17.08
N ILE A 117 -9.88 -2.16 15.84
CA ILE A 117 -10.44 -0.97 15.20
C ILE A 117 -11.93 -1.08 14.88
N THR A 118 -12.56 -2.24 15.07
CA THR A 118 -14.01 -2.43 14.93
C THR A 118 -14.78 -2.13 16.21
N LYS A 119 -14.10 -1.75 17.31
CA LYS A 119 -14.69 -1.57 18.64
C LYS A 119 -14.43 -0.15 19.15
N ASP A 120 -15.48 0.63 19.37
CA ASP A 120 -15.35 2.04 19.78
C ASP A 120 -14.68 2.19 21.15
N ASP A 121 -14.95 1.27 22.08
CA ASP A 121 -14.35 1.31 23.43
C ASP A 121 -12.84 1.04 23.39
N GLU A 122 -12.37 0.11 22.55
CA GLU A 122 -10.95 -0.15 22.35
C GLU A 122 -10.23 1.03 21.67
N VAL A 123 -10.86 1.64 20.67
CA VAL A 123 -10.34 2.86 20.03
C VAL A 123 -10.22 4.00 21.05
N LEU A 124 -11.22 4.20 21.92
CA LEU A 124 -11.19 5.24 22.95
C LEU A 124 -10.14 4.96 24.05
N LYS A 125 -9.97 3.69 24.45
CA LYS A 125 -8.89 3.27 25.35
C LYS A 125 -7.52 3.60 24.74
N ALA A 126 -7.34 3.34 23.44
CA ALA A 126 -6.11 3.68 22.74
C ALA A 126 -5.88 5.20 22.68
N VAL A 127 -6.91 6.01 22.42
CA VAL A 127 -6.80 7.49 22.47
C VAL A 127 -6.33 7.96 23.83
N THR A 128 -6.93 7.44 24.90
CA THR A 128 -6.55 7.78 26.29
C THR A 128 -5.09 7.41 26.56
N TYR A 129 -4.67 6.21 26.17
CA TYR A 129 -3.29 5.75 26.36
C TYR A 129 -2.28 6.60 25.59
N VAL A 130 -2.53 6.85 24.30
CA VAL A 130 -1.65 7.67 23.45
C VAL A 130 -1.55 9.11 23.99
N THR A 131 -2.67 9.68 24.45
CA THR A 131 -2.70 11.03 25.05
C THR A 131 -1.83 11.09 26.30
N LYS A 132 -1.93 10.08 27.19
CA LYS A 132 -1.11 10.01 28.40
C LYS A 132 0.39 9.93 28.09
N ILE A 133 0.78 9.15 27.08
CA ILE A 133 2.19 9.06 26.66
C ILE A 133 2.64 10.37 26.00
N HIS A 134 1.79 10.99 25.18
CA HIS A 134 2.04 12.30 24.59
C HIS A 134 2.35 13.35 25.68
N GLU A 135 1.53 13.42 26.73
CA GLU A 135 1.72 14.36 27.84
C GLU A 135 3.01 14.08 28.61
N LYS A 136 3.33 12.80 28.87
CA LYS A 136 4.55 12.40 29.59
C LYS A 136 5.83 12.72 28.81
N THR A 137 5.82 12.56 27.50
CA THR A 137 7.02 12.64 26.65
C THR A 137 7.15 13.97 25.88
N GLY A 138 6.06 14.73 25.82
CA GLY A 138 5.93 15.93 24.98
C GLY A 138 5.88 15.63 23.47
N CYS A 139 5.79 14.37 23.03
CA CYS A 139 5.81 14.03 21.60
C CYS A 139 4.43 14.20 20.95
N GLY A 140 4.23 15.15 20.03
CA GLY A 140 2.93 15.30 19.35
C GLY A 140 2.57 14.06 18.54
N LEU A 141 1.29 13.64 18.51
CA LEU A 141 0.83 12.59 17.59
C LEU A 141 0.85 13.14 16.17
N TRP A 142 1.96 12.96 15.50
CA TRP A 142 2.29 13.58 14.22
C TRP A 142 1.77 12.76 13.04
N ALA A 143 1.65 11.44 13.17
CA ALA A 143 1.03 10.62 12.14
C ALA A 143 0.08 9.56 12.68
N LEU A 144 -0.98 9.32 11.93
CA LEU A 144 -1.79 8.10 11.98
C LEU A 144 -1.60 7.33 10.69
N VAL A 145 -1.36 6.03 10.81
CA VAL A 145 -1.25 5.09 9.71
C VAL A 145 -2.36 4.06 9.85
N ASN A 146 -3.43 4.25 9.10
CA ASN A 146 -4.50 3.27 8.98
C ASN A 146 -4.03 2.16 8.03
N ASN A 147 -3.50 1.08 8.61
CA ASN A 147 -2.96 -0.06 7.85
C ASN A 147 -3.74 -1.36 8.09
N ALA A 148 -4.43 -1.49 9.23
CA ALA A 148 -5.26 -2.66 9.51
C ALA A 148 -6.23 -2.93 8.35
N GLY A 149 -6.25 -4.19 7.91
CA GLY A 149 -7.08 -4.61 6.80
C GLY A 149 -7.20 -6.12 6.72
N LEU A 150 -8.29 -6.56 6.12
CA LEU A 150 -8.66 -7.94 5.90
C LEU A 150 -9.05 -8.13 4.43
N ASN A 151 -8.79 -9.31 3.89
CA ASN A 151 -9.31 -9.72 2.59
C ASN A 151 -9.81 -11.16 2.68
N MET A 152 -10.89 -11.45 1.96
CA MET A 152 -11.36 -12.80 1.69
C MET A 152 -11.61 -12.89 0.19
N LEU A 153 -10.92 -13.80 -0.49
CA LEU A 153 -11.08 -14.04 -1.92
C LEU A 153 -12.19 -15.05 -2.14
N GLY A 154 -13.16 -14.71 -2.98
CA GLY A 154 -14.24 -15.62 -3.38
C GLY A 154 -15.03 -15.03 -4.53
N ASP A 155 -15.55 -15.90 -5.40
CA ASP A 155 -16.53 -15.49 -6.40
C ASP A 155 -17.73 -14.84 -5.71
N ILE A 156 -18.40 -13.90 -6.39
CA ILE A 156 -19.41 -13.05 -5.73
C ILE A 156 -20.55 -13.86 -5.11
N GLU A 157 -20.92 -14.97 -5.74
CA GLU A 157 -21.95 -15.91 -5.24
C GLU A 157 -21.54 -16.59 -3.92
N LEU A 158 -20.23 -16.77 -3.70
CA LEU A 158 -19.67 -17.32 -2.45
C LEU A 158 -19.49 -16.25 -1.36
N CYS A 159 -19.53 -14.97 -1.74
CA CYS A 159 -19.33 -13.87 -0.80
C CYS A 159 -20.64 -13.52 -0.09
N THR A 160 -20.85 -14.09 1.09
CA THR A 160 -22.06 -13.79 1.89
C THR A 160 -22.08 -12.33 2.32
N MET A 161 -23.29 -11.81 2.61
CA MET A 161 -23.42 -10.44 3.13
C MET A 161 -22.66 -10.23 4.44
N GLU A 162 -22.54 -11.27 5.27
CA GLU A 162 -21.73 -11.21 6.49
C GLU A 162 -20.25 -10.96 6.19
N MET A 163 -19.70 -11.57 5.13
CA MET A 163 -18.34 -11.29 4.69
C MET A 163 -18.19 -9.84 4.22
N PHE A 164 -19.16 -9.32 3.46
CA PHE A 164 -19.18 -7.90 3.05
C PHE A 164 -19.17 -6.97 4.26
N TYR A 165 -20.02 -7.23 5.27
CA TYR A 165 -20.05 -6.44 6.50
C TYR A 165 -18.74 -6.56 7.27
N LYS A 166 -18.21 -7.77 7.45
CA LYS A 166 -16.98 -8.01 8.20
C LYS A 166 -15.78 -7.27 7.58
N ILE A 167 -15.62 -7.35 6.26
CA ILE A 167 -14.52 -6.69 5.56
C ILE A 167 -14.72 -5.16 5.60
N SER A 168 -15.96 -4.68 5.43
CA SER A 168 -16.28 -3.25 5.53
C SER A 168 -16.02 -2.67 6.91
N GLU A 169 -16.36 -3.40 7.97
CA GLU A 169 -16.13 -2.99 9.36
C GLU A 169 -14.65 -2.75 9.68
N VAL A 170 -13.75 -3.53 9.06
CA VAL A 170 -12.30 -3.36 9.26
C VAL A 170 -11.74 -2.33 8.28
N ASN A 171 -11.88 -2.58 6.98
CA ASN A 171 -11.15 -1.86 5.93
C ASN A 171 -11.64 -0.42 5.71
N MET A 172 -12.92 -0.16 6.01
CA MET A 172 -13.56 1.12 5.75
C MET A 172 -14.03 1.77 7.05
N TYR A 173 -14.99 1.20 7.75
CA TYR A 173 -15.53 1.81 8.96
C TYR A 173 -14.52 1.87 10.10
N GLY A 174 -13.67 0.85 10.26
CA GLY A 174 -12.58 0.85 11.23
C GLY A 174 -11.55 1.95 10.96
N MET A 175 -11.17 2.14 9.69
CA MET A 175 -10.33 3.26 9.27
C MET A 175 -10.98 4.62 9.62
N VAL A 176 -12.27 4.79 9.31
CA VAL A 176 -13.01 6.02 9.63
C VAL A 176 -13.08 6.25 11.14
N ARG A 177 -13.41 5.21 11.92
CA ARG A 177 -13.55 5.24 13.37
C ARG A 177 -12.27 5.70 14.06
N VAL A 178 -11.14 5.06 13.74
CA VAL A 178 -9.82 5.44 14.27
C VAL A 178 -9.45 6.85 13.83
N THR A 179 -9.65 7.17 12.55
CA THR A 179 -9.34 8.50 12.03
C THR A 179 -10.09 9.58 12.80
N LYS A 180 -11.41 9.46 12.96
CA LYS A 180 -12.23 10.42 13.70
C LYS A 180 -11.77 10.58 15.14
N ALA A 181 -11.48 9.48 15.82
CA ALA A 181 -11.07 9.48 17.22
C ALA A 181 -9.73 10.19 17.45
N PHE A 182 -8.75 9.98 16.55
CA PHE A 182 -7.41 10.56 16.68
C PHE A 182 -7.24 11.91 15.96
N LEU A 183 -8.19 12.31 15.12
CA LEU A 183 -8.11 13.54 14.32
C LEU A 183 -7.78 14.80 15.15
N PRO A 184 -8.35 15.02 16.35
CA PRO A 184 -8.01 16.19 17.16
C PRO A 184 -6.52 16.26 17.53
N LEU A 185 -5.90 15.14 17.88
CA LEU A 185 -4.48 15.07 18.24
C LEU A 185 -3.58 15.33 17.03
N ILE A 186 -3.91 14.76 15.88
CA ILE A 186 -3.18 14.95 14.62
C ILE A 186 -3.30 16.39 14.12
N ARG A 187 -4.49 16.99 14.28
CA ARG A 187 -4.73 18.38 13.94
C ARG A 187 -3.88 19.32 14.79
N LYS A 188 -3.78 19.07 16.10
CA LYS A 188 -2.95 19.84 17.02
C LYS A 188 -1.47 19.79 16.64
N SER A 189 -0.99 18.65 16.13
CA SER A 189 0.40 18.48 15.70
C SER A 189 0.68 18.98 14.27
N LYS A 190 -0.34 19.45 13.53
CA LYS A 190 -0.26 19.73 12.08
C LYS A 190 0.36 18.55 11.32
N GLY A 191 -0.08 17.37 11.71
CA GLY A 191 0.50 16.10 11.33
C GLY A 191 0.00 15.58 9.99
N ARG A 192 -0.16 14.26 9.92
CA ARG A 192 -0.61 13.57 8.72
C ARG A 192 -1.39 12.29 9.00
N ILE A 193 -2.20 11.90 8.04
CA ILE A 193 -2.95 10.65 8.03
C ILE A 193 -2.53 9.90 6.79
N LEU A 194 -2.12 8.64 6.96
CA LEU A 194 -1.75 7.74 5.90
C LEU A 194 -2.76 6.61 5.89
N ASN A 195 -3.57 6.53 4.83
CA ASN A 195 -4.56 5.49 4.65
C ASN A 195 -4.02 4.45 3.67
N THR A 196 -3.87 3.22 4.14
CA THR A 196 -3.40 2.10 3.33
C THR A 196 -4.59 1.46 2.64
N THR A 197 -4.77 1.77 1.37
CA THR A 197 -5.83 1.22 0.52
C THR A 197 -5.26 0.02 -0.25
N SER A 198 -5.24 0.08 -1.58
CA SER A 198 -4.70 -0.92 -2.49
C SER A 198 -4.83 -0.41 -3.92
N VAL A 199 -4.07 -0.95 -4.87
CA VAL A 199 -4.38 -0.82 -6.31
C VAL A 199 -5.83 -1.22 -6.63
N LYS A 200 -6.45 -2.09 -5.81
CA LYS A 200 -7.87 -2.46 -5.89
C LYS A 200 -8.84 -1.35 -5.48
N GLY A 201 -8.34 -0.19 -5.04
CA GLY A 201 -9.12 1.05 -4.92
C GLY A 201 -9.30 1.78 -6.26
N ARG A 202 -8.63 1.30 -7.32
CA ARG A 202 -8.74 1.83 -8.69
C ARG A 202 -9.10 0.76 -9.73
N LEU A 203 -8.80 -0.50 -9.44
CA LEU A 203 -9.02 -1.63 -10.34
C LEU A 203 -9.98 -2.65 -9.73
N CYS A 204 -10.92 -3.10 -10.53
CA CYS A 204 -11.84 -4.19 -10.18
C CYS A 204 -11.31 -5.50 -10.77
N LEU A 205 -11.05 -6.48 -9.92
CA LEU A 205 -10.61 -7.82 -10.34
C LEU A 205 -11.59 -8.88 -9.84
N PRO A 206 -11.81 -9.99 -10.59
CA PRO A 206 -12.62 -11.10 -10.13
C PRO A 206 -12.21 -11.61 -8.74
N LYS A 207 -13.15 -12.25 -8.05
CA LYS A 207 -12.98 -12.84 -6.71
C LYS A 207 -12.71 -11.85 -5.55
N ASN A 208 -12.88 -10.55 -5.76
CA ASN A 208 -12.51 -9.51 -4.79
C ASN A 208 -13.63 -8.51 -4.46
N ALA A 209 -14.89 -8.81 -4.80
CA ALA A 209 -15.99 -7.85 -4.70
C ALA A 209 -16.08 -7.18 -3.31
N ALA A 210 -16.11 -7.99 -2.24
CA ALA A 210 -16.20 -7.50 -0.86
C ALA A 210 -14.98 -6.68 -0.40
N TYR A 211 -13.80 -6.89 -0.99
CA TYR A 211 -12.60 -6.11 -0.68
C TYR A 211 -12.51 -4.83 -1.50
N VAL A 212 -12.72 -4.94 -2.82
CA VAL A 212 -12.61 -3.83 -3.79
C VAL A 212 -13.54 -2.69 -3.37
N ILE A 213 -14.80 -2.98 -3.03
CA ILE A 213 -15.76 -1.95 -2.60
C ILE A 213 -15.24 -1.14 -1.40
N THR A 214 -14.60 -1.79 -0.43
CA THR A 214 -14.03 -1.12 0.75
C THR A 214 -12.81 -0.27 0.42
N LYS A 215 -12.01 -0.67 -0.58
CA LYS A 215 -10.83 0.09 -0.99
C LYS A 215 -11.21 1.32 -1.80
N PHE A 216 -12.18 1.23 -2.71
CA PHE A 216 -12.79 2.40 -3.35
C PHE A 216 -13.41 3.36 -2.32
N GLY A 217 -14.13 2.83 -1.33
CA GLY A 217 -14.66 3.63 -0.22
C GLY A 217 -13.57 4.35 0.59
N GLY A 218 -12.45 3.66 0.86
CA GLY A 218 -11.28 4.25 1.52
C GLY A 218 -10.60 5.35 0.72
N GLU A 219 -10.53 5.24 -0.62
CA GLU A 219 -10.05 6.30 -1.52
C GLU A 219 -10.94 7.54 -1.39
N ALA A 220 -12.25 7.38 -1.59
CA ALA A 220 -13.21 8.48 -1.54
C ALA A 220 -13.22 9.18 -0.17
N PHE A 221 -13.18 8.41 0.92
CA PHE A 221 -13.04 8.95 2.28
C PHE A 221 -11.76 9.78 2.43
N SER A 222 -10.64 9.29 1.91
CA SER A 222 -9.36 9.98 1.99
C SER A 222 -9.35 11.29 1.21
N ASP A 223 -10.03 11.33 0.06
CA ASP A 223 -10.15 12.53 -0.77
C ASP A 223 -10.96 13.63 -0.08
N VAL A 224 -12.12 13.28 0.47
CA VAL A 224 -12.95 14.22 1.24
C VAL A 224 -12.17 14.72 2.46
N LEU A 225 -11.58 13.82 3.23
CA LEU A 225 -10.81 14.18 4.42
C LEU A 225 -9.64 15.11 4.09
N ARG A 226 -8.97 14.91 2.94
CA ARG A 226 -7.87 15.77 2.50
C ARG A 226 -8.31 17.21 2.29
N LEU A 227 -9.47 17.41 1.66
CA LEU A 227 -10.05 18.72 1.42
C LEU A 227 -10.41 19.41 2.75
N GLU A 228 -11.05 18.68 3.67
CA GLU A 228 -11.44 19.22 4.97
C GLU A 228 -10.23 19.60 5.85
N MET A 229 -9.16 18.81 5.77
CA MET A 229 -7.98 18.94 6.63
C MET A 229 -6.95 19.97 6.13
N LEU A 230 -7.07 20.43 4.89
CA LEU A 230 -6.16 21.38 4.27
C LEU A 230 -5.99 22.65 5.11
N LYS A 231 -7.10 23.23 5.59
CA LYS A 231 -7.11 24.46 6.41
C LYS A 231 -6.41 24.32 7.76
N PHE A 232 -6.20 23.09 8.22
CA PHE A 232 -5.50 22.79 9.47
C PHE A 232 -4.02 22.43 9.27
N GLY A 233 -3.53 22.42 8.03
CA GLY A 233 -2.17 21.99 7.71
C GLY A 233 -1.91 20.50 7.92
N VAL A 234 -2.97 19.68 8.01
CA VAL A 234 -2.86 18.22 8.12
C VAL A 234 -2.85 17.62 6.72
N ARG A 235 -1.87 16.76 6.42
CA ARG A 235 -1.78 16.07 5.13
C ARG A 235 -2.48 14.72 5.18
N VAL A 236 -3.29 14.40 4.18
CA VAL A 236 -3.89 13.08 4.01
C VAL A 236 -3.27 12.41 2.80
N ILE A 237 -2.65 11.26 3.01
CA ILE A 237 -1.91 10.48 2.02
C ILE A 237 -2.58 9.13 1.86
N VAL A 238 -2.78 8.71 0.63
CA VAL A 238 -3.22 7.35 0.30
C VAL A 238 -1.98 6.55 -0.12
N ILE A 239 -1.85 5.34 0.42
CA ILE A 239 -0.86 4.35 -0.01
C ILE A 239 -1.61 3.21 -0.69
N GLU A 240 -1.24 2.92 -1.94
CA GLU A 240 -1.92 1.92 -2.77
C GLU A 240 -0.96 0.77 -3.12
N PRO A 241 -0.74 -0.21 -2.21
CA PRO A 241 0.09 -1.36 -2.53
C PRO A 241 -0.46 -2.14 -3.74
N GLY A 242 0.46 -2.57 -4.61
CA GLY A 242 0.21 -3.54 -5.68
C GLY A 242 0.10 -4.97 -5.14
N ASN A 243 0.63 -5.95 -5.88
CA ASN A 243 0.57 -7.34 -5.43
C ASN A 243 1.69 -7.69 -4.42
N PHE A 244 1.38 -7.51 -3.13
CA PHE A 244 2.21 -7.98 -2.01
C PHE A 244 1.51 -9.09 -1.21
N GLY A 245 0.54 -9.76 -1.82
CA GLY A 245 -0.31 -10.74 -1.15
C GLY A 245 0.45 -11.91 -0.53
N GLY A 246 1.50 -12.40 -1.22
CA GLY A 246 2.37 -13.45 -0.71
C GLY A 246 3.20 -13.01 0.50
N ALA A 247 3.78 -11.81 0.45
CA ALA A 247 4.62 -11.27 1.53
C ALA A 247 3.82 -10.87 2.78
N THR A 248 2.56 -10.48 2.61
CA THR A 248 1.67 -10.08 3.73
C THR A 248 0.86 -11.25 4.30
N GLY A 249 0.88 -12.41 3.65
CA GLY A 249 -0.01 -13.53 3.97
C GLY A 249 -1.49 -13.29 3.61
N MET A 250 -1.85 -12.13 3.08
CA MET A 250 -3.22 -11.76 2.78
C MET A 250 -3.86 -12.64 1.71
N LEU A 251 -3.05 -13.19 0.79
CA LEU A 251 -3.49 -14.08 -0.29
C LEU A 251 -3.06 -15.55 -0.08
N ASN A 252 -2.59 -15.92 1.11
CA ASN A 252 -2.28 -17.32 1.41
C ASN A 252 -3.55 -18.17 1.33
N GLU A 253 -3.52 -19.27 0.56
CA GLU A 253 -4.71 -20.09 0.29
C GLU A 253 -5.30 -20.74 1.53
N GLN A 254 -4.46 -21.37 2.37
CA GLN A 254 -4.91 -21.99 3.62
C GLN A 254 -5.56 -20.96 4.55
N SER A 255 -4.95 -19.78 4.66
CA SER A 255 -5.49 -18.66 5.44
C SER A 255 -6.77 -18.11 4.80
N ASN A 256 -6.89 -18.13 3.48
CA ASN A 256 -8.11 -17.72 2.79
C ASN A 256 -9.26 -18.68 3.04
N LEU A 257 -9.04 -19.99 2.87
CA LEU A 257 -10.03 -21.02 3.17
C LEU A 257 -10.47 -20.94 4.63
N ALA A 258 -9.54 -20.87 5.58
CA ALA A 258 -9.86 -20.71 6.99
C ALA A 258 -10.71 -19.46 7.31
N ARG A 259 -10.56 -18.38 6.53
CA ARG A 259 -11.39 -17.18 6.66
C ARG A 259 -12.77 -17.32 6.02
N LEU A 260 -12.91 -18.14 4.97
CA LEU A 260 -14.17 -18.37 4.27
C LEU A 260 -15.05 -19.41 4.97
N THR A 261 -14.44 -20.51 5.45
CA THR A 261 -15.16 -21.68 5.99
C THR A 261 -16.25 -21.33 7.01
N PRO A 262 -16.06 -20.38 7.96
CA PRO A 262 -17.10 -20.03 8.92
C PRO A 262 -18.38 -19.44 8.30
N TYR A 263 -18.31 -18.94 7.06
CA TYR A 263 -19.40 -18.26 6.38
C TYR A 263 -20.09 -19.11 5.32
N LEU A 264 -19.54 -20.28 4.99
CA LEU A 264 -20.03 -21.10 3.89
C LEU A 264 -20.85 -22.28 4.42
N PRO A 265 -22.01 -22.59 3.80
CA PRO A 265 -22.72 -23.83 4.09
C PRO A 265 -21.89 -25.05 3.67
N GLU A 266 -22.07 -26.20 4.35
CA GLU A 266 -21.36 -27.44 4.03
C GLU A 266 -21.49 -27.85 2.56
N SER A 267 -22.65 -27.62 1.95
CA SER A 267 -22.90 -27.91 0.52
C SER A 267 -21.99 -27.16 -0.45
N TRP A 268 -21.35 -26.08 0.00
CA TRP A 268 -20.41 -25.29 -0.80
C TRP A 268 -18.94 -25.67 -0.56
N MET A 269 -18.65 -26.49 0.46
CA MET A 269 -17.28 -26.95 0.73
C MET A 269 -16.79 -27.87 -0.39
N ASP A 270 -17.67 -28.72 -0.95
CA ASP A 270 -17.36 -29.56 -2.11
C ASP A 270 -17.07 -28.72 -3.37
N TYR A 271 -17.81 -27.62 -3.55
CA TYR A 271 -17.60 -26.68 -4.66
C TYR A 271 -16.26 -25.94 -4.58
N LEU A 272 -15.81 -25.60 -3.37
CA LEU A 272 -14.51 -24.96 -3.15
C LEU A 272 -13.36 -25.92 -3.42
N VAL A 273 -13.47 -27.19 -3.04
CA VAL A 273 -12.46 -28.21 -3.33
C VAL A 273 -12.26 -28.29 -4.86
N ASP A 274 -13.32 -28.45 -5.64
CA ASP A 274 -13.18 -28.62 -7.10
C ASP A 274 -12.57 -27.42 -7.85
N ARG A 275 -12.85 -26.17 -7.41
CA ARG A 275 -12.45 -24.96 -8.17
C ARG A 275 -11.24 -24.23 -7.61
N THR A 276 -10.90 -24.40 -6.34
CA THR A 276 -9.68 -23.82 -5.76
C THR A 276 -8.43 -24.60 -6.21
N PHE A 277 -8.56 -25.92 -6.44
CA PHE A 277 -7.47 -26.76 -6.97
C PHE A 277 -7.27 -26.68 -8.49
N ALA A 278 -8.25 -26.15 -9.24
CA ALA A 278 -8.14 -26.03 -10.70
C ALA A 278 -7.25 -24.87 -11.19
N SER A 279 -6.98 -23.85 -10.36
CA SER A 279 -6.18 -22.67 -10.76
C SER A 279 -4.68 -22.77 -10.45
N GLY A 280 -4.19 -23.91 -9.96
CA GLY A 280 -2.76 -24.16 -9.75
C GLY A 280 -2.01 -24.69 -10.99
N LYS A 281 -2.69 -24.85 -12.12
CA LYS A 281 -2.09 -25.23 -13.41
C LYS A 281 -2.58 -24.30 -14.51
N GLN A 282 -1.95 -23.12 -14.62
CA GLN A 282 -1.71 -22.42 -15.89
C GLN A 282 -0.55 -21.45 -15.72
#